data_AF-A0A7S3Y8A1-F1
#
_entry.id   AF-A0A7S3Y8A1-F1
#
_cell.length_a   1.000
_cell.length_b   1.000
_cell.length_c   1.000
_cell.angle_alpha   90.00
_cell.angle_beta   90.00
_cell.angle_gamma   90.00
#
_symmetry.space_group_name_H-M   'P 1'
#
loop_
_entity.id
_entity.type
_entity.pdbx_description
1 polymer ?
#
loop_
_entity_poly.entity_id
_entity_poly.type
_entity_poly.pdbx_seq_one_letter_code
_entity_poly.pdbx_strand_id
1 'polypeptide(L)'
;MVDCPSNGTMEEPVPRGILTGMRKAGFHIHVINAFKNEPNIEEQIEWLQDITSTLEYLTIKDRYRYQNTKTFFRAMGPARARAELRALPKVEAALGANAARRGGPLDYRAVLDLEEQKAVQPVGLIGTKDILYVLNVNDAAAGGEQVEGWRQRVTAKTGAAPHSIYAIPLKSELELHQMSPTQQEEMRREYDLFSDDLIRLCAEIRTRQPKNDVRRYVPFFLRKVITEAEAKKNAPKKKKQSRAMKYYSQQFNN
;
A
#
# COMPACT_ATOMS: atom_id res chain seq x y z
N MET A 1 12.70 -0.48 -4.53
CA MET A 1 11.24 -0.69 -4.36
C MET A 1 11.01 -2.17 -4.23
N VAL A 2 10.16 -2.59 -3.30
CA VAL A 2 9.94 -4.01 -3.02
C VAL A 2 8.50 -4.32 -3.39
N ASP A 3 8.37 -5.34 -4.21
CA ASP A 3 7.12 -5.87 -4.72
C ASP A 3 6.31 -6.50 -3.57
N CYS A 4 5.07 -6.04 -3.35
CA CYS A 4 4.07 -6.73 -2.52
C CYS A 4 2.91 -7.21 -3.39
N PRO A 5 2.46 -8.47 -3.30
CA PRO A 5 1.22 -8.90 -3.93
C PRO A 5 0.03 -8.19 -3.28
N SER A 6 -0.85 -7.63 -4.09
CA SER A 6 -2.08 -6.96 -3.67
C SER A 6 -3.16 -7.94 -3.17
N ASN A 7 -3.02 -9.25 -3.39
CA ASN A 7 -4.09 -10.23 -3.11
C ASN A 7 -3.78 -11.17 -1.92
N GLY A 8 -2.97 -10.74 -0.97
CA GLY A 8 -2.73 -11.54 0.24
C GLY A 8 -4.00 -11.60 1.08
N THR A 9 -4.88 -12.57 0.84
CA THR A 9 -5.88 -12.95 1.84
C THR A 9 -5.13 -13.38 3.11
N MET A 10 -5.77 -13.27 4.29
CA MET A 10 -5.16 -13.78 5.53
C MET A 10 -4.75 -15.27 5.44
N GLU A 11 -5.20 -16.01 4.43
CA GLU A 11 -4.89 -17.41 4.17
C GLU A 11 -3.49 -17.61 3.56
N GLU A 12 -2.96 -16.66 2.78
CA GLU A 12 -1.60 -16.76 2.20
C GLU A 12 -0.66 -15.70 2.80
N PRO A 13 0.32 -16.09 3.64
CA PRO A 13 1.20 -15.13 4.27
C PRO A 13 2.09 -14.46 3.21
N VAL A 14 2.09 -13.12 3.20
CA VAL A 14 3.03 -12.31 2.41
C VAL A 14 4.46 -12.86 2.57
N PRO A 15 5.14 -13.24 1.47
CA PRO A 15 6.46 -13.83 1.51
C PRO A 15 7.47 -13.04 2.36
N ARG A 16 8.34 -13.74 3.09
CA ARG A 16 9.30 -13.11 4.02
C ARG A 16 10.23 -12.11 3.34
N GLY A 17 10.61 -12.36 2.09
CA GLY A 17 11.44 -11.47 1.29
C GLY A 17 10.79 -10.11 1.05
N ILE A 18 9.47 -10.10 0.86
CA ILE A 18 8.68 -8.90 0.65
C ILE A 18 8.63 -8.05 1.91
N LEU A 19 8.28 -8.64 3.06
CA LEU A 19 8.29 -7.92 4.34
C LEU A 19 9.68 -7.37 4.68
N THR A 20 10.74 -8.10 4.32
CA THR A 20 12.13 -7.63 4.52
C THR A 20 12.41 -6.41 3.67
N GLY A 21 11.99 -6.42 2.42
CA GLY A 21 12.17 -5.28 1.55
C GLY A 21 11.29 -4.07 1.92
N MET A 22 10.05 -4.29 2.35
CA MET A 22 9.20 -3.24 2.92
C MET A 22 9.91 -2.54 4.08
N ARG A 23 10.56 -3.29 4.97
CA ARG A 23 11.35 -2.73 6.07
C ARG A 23 12.60 -1.96 5.64
N LYS A 24 13.13 -2.21 4.46
CA LYS A 24 14.26 -1.44 3.90
C LYS A 24 13.82 -0.21 3.11
N ALA A 25 12.58 -0.17 2.62
CA ALA A 25 12.06 0.94 1.84
C ALA A 25 11.93 2.22 2.69
N GLY A 26 12.13 3.41 2.11
CA GLY A 26 11.91 4.66 2.83
C GLY A 26 10.43 5.04 2.98
N PHE A 27 9.59 4.58 2.06
CA PHE A 27 8.14 4.80 2.01
C PHE A 27 7.50 3.66 1.19
N HIS A 28 6.17 3.59 1.21
CA HIS A 28 5.38 2.63 0.45
C HIS A 28 4.55 3.34 -0.61
N ILE A 29 4.33 2.66 -1.74
CA ILE A 29 3.33 3.05 -2.73
C ILE A 29 2.26 1.97 -2.72
N HIS A 30 1.01 2.35 -2.46
CA HIS A 30 -0.13 1.46 -2.48
C HIS A 30 -0.99 1.80 -3.68
N VAL A 31 -1.07 0.89 -4.66
CA VAL A 31 -1.90 1.05 -5.84
C VAL A 31 -3.31 0.54 -5.55
N ILE A 32 -4.31 1.37 -5.82
CA ILE A 32 -5.72 1.08 -5.65
C ILE A 32 -6.34 1.12 -7.05
N ASN A 33 -7.02 0.05 -7.45
CA ASN A 33 -7.74 0.04 -8.73
C ASN A 33 -9.02 0.86 -8.60
N ALA A 34 -9.02 2.04 -9.24
CA ALA A 34 -10.10 3.02 -9.25
C ALA A 34 -10.79 3.11 -10.62
N PHE A 35 -10.64 2.08 -11.46
CA PHE A 35 -11.34 1.95 -12.74
C PHE A 35 -12.55 1.02 -12.63
N LYS A 36 -13.77 1.54 -12.89
CA LYS A 36 -14.88 0.81 -13.56
C LYS A 36 -16.15 1.66 -13.72
N ASN A 37 -16.80 1.44 -14.86
CA ASN A 37 -18.17 1.80 -15.21
C ASN A 37 -19.17 1.34 -14.13
N GLU A 38 -20.13 2.21 -13.80
CA GLU A 38 -21.27 2.02 -12.89
C GLU A 38 -21.11 0.98 -11.76
N PRO A 39 -20.87 1.42 -10.52
CA PRO A 39 -20.63 0.50 -9.43
C PRO A 39 -21.91 -0.22 -9.01
N ASN A 40 -21.89 -1.56 -9.07
CA ASN A 40 -22.62 -2.31 -8.04
C ASN A 40 -21.87 -2.10 -6.71
N ILE A 41 -22.56 -1.64 -5.68
CA ILE A 41 -22.04 -1.26 -4.36
C ILE A 41 -21.18 -2.39 -3.75
N GLU A 42 -21.48 -3.64 -4.09
CA GLU A 42 -20.77 -4.84 -3.63
C GLU A 42 -19.29 -4.89 -4.07
N GLU A 43 -18.95 -4.52 -5.31
CA GLU A 43 -17.55 -4.49 -5.79
C GLU A 43 -16.77 -3.33 -5.14
N GLN A 44 -17.46 -2.24 -4.77
CA GLN A 44 -16.82 -1.12 -4.07
C GLN A 44 -16.44 -1.45 -2.62
N ILE A 45 -17.16 -2.39 -2.00
CA ILE A 45 -16.86 -2.83 -0.65
C ILE A 45 -15.58 -3.68 -0.64
N GLU A 46 -15.32 -4.45 -1.71
CA GLU A 46 -14.20 -5.40 -1.80
C GLU A 46 -12.82 -4.73 -1.80
N TRP A 47 -12.62 -3.63 -2.52
CA TRP A 47 -11.31 -2.94 -2.54
C TRP A 47 -11.02 -2.16 -1.25
N LEU A 48 -12.04 -1.59 -0.61
CA LEU A 48 -11.89 -0.96 0.70
C LEU A 48 -11.53 -2.00 1.76
N GLN A 49 -12.11 -3.20 1.65
CA GLN A 49 -11.73 -4.34 2.46
C GLN A 49 -10.28 -4.75 2.19
N ASP A 50 -9.81 -4.71 0.95
CA ASP A 50 -8.43 -5.05 0.59
C ASP A 50 -7.39 -4.09 1.21
N ILE A 51 -7.64 -2.77 1.13
CA ILE A 51 -6.79 -1.76 1.79
C ILE A 51 -6.74 -2.00 3.30
N THR A 52 -7.90 -2.20 3.92
CA THR A 52 -8.02 -2.40 5.37
C THR A 52 -7.31 -3.70 5.78
N SER A 53 -7.55 -4.79 5.05
CA SER A 53 -6.94 -6.10 5.30
C SER A 53 -5.42 -6.05 5.18
N THR A 54 -4.91 -5.34 4.18
CA THR A 54 -3.47 -5.10 4.02
C THR A 54 -2.92 -4.34 5.22
N LEU A 55 -3.56 -3.24 5.64
CA LEU A 55 -3.08 -2.43 6.77
C LEU A 55 -3.17 -3.20 8.10
N GLU A 56 -4.24 -3.94 8.35
CA GLU A 56 -4.39 -4.84 9.50
C GLU A 56 -3.27 -5.89 9.52
N TYR A 57 -3.01 -6.53 8.38
CA TYR A 57 -1.95 -7.51 8.25
C TYR A 57 -0.57 -6.93 8.59
N LEU A 58 -0.25 -5.75 8.06
CA LEU A 58 1.01 -5.06 8.37
C LEU A 58 1.10 -4.70 9.86
N THR A 59 -0.01 -4.29 10.47
CA THR A 59 -0.10 -4.00 11.91
C THR A 59 0.19 -5.24 12.75
N ILE A 60 -0.34 -6.41 12.35
CA ILE A 60 -0.05 -7.70 13.00
C ILE A 60 1.45 -8.02 12.89
N LYS A 61 2.06 -7.82 11.70
CA LYS A 61 3.50 -8.06 11.50
C LYS A 61 4.37 -7.11 12.29
N ASP A 62 3.95 -5.87 12.46
CA ASP A 62 4.65 -4.89 13.29
C ASP A 62 4.54 -5.21 14.77
N ARG A 63 3.38 -5.64 15.26
CA ARG A 63 3.22 -6.14 16.63
C ARG A 63 4.13 -7.33 16.90
N TYR A 64 4.19 -8.29 15.99
CA TYR A 64 5.09 -9.43 16.12
C TYR A 64 6.57 -9.00 16.16
N ARG A 65 6.96 -8.04 15.31
CA ARG A 65 8.32 -7.49 15.31
C ARG A 65 8.64 -6.73 16.60
N TYR A 66 7.71 -5.91 17.07
CA TYR A 66 7.81 -5.16 18.32
C TYR A 66 8.03 -6.09 19.50
N GLN A 67 7.23 -7.16 19.66
CA GLN A 67 7.40 -8.10 20.78
C GLN A 67 8.79 -8.75 20.80
N ASN A 68 9.30 -9.15 19.63
CA ASN A 68 10.65 -9.73 19.51
C ASN A 68 11.77 -8.72 19.81
N THR A 69 11.53 -7.43 19.57
CA THR A 69 12.55 -6.40 19.81
C THR A 69 12.48 -5.86 21.25
N LYS A 70 11.28 -5.86 21.85
CA LYS A 70 11.04 -5.56 23.27
C LYS A 70 11.82 -6.52 24.17
N THR A 71 11.82 -7.81 23.87
CA THR A 71 12.61 -8.81 24.63
C THR A 71 14.10 -8.55 24.50
N PHE A 72 14.59 -8.21 23.30
CA PHE A 72 15.98 -7.86 23.05
C PHE A 72 16.44 -6.62 23.86
N PHE A 73 15.68 -5.51 23.83
CA PHE A 73 16.04 -4.31 24.59
C PHE A 73 16.01 -4.52 26.09
N ARG A 74 15.07 -5.33 26.60
CA ARG A 74 15.05 -5.72 28.02
C ARG A 74 16.28 -6.53 28.41
N ALA A 75 16.74 -7.43 27.54
CA ALA A 75 17.94 -8.23 27.78
C ALA A 75 19.25 -7.41 27.79
N MET A 76 19.31 -6.30 27.04
CA MET A 76 20.48 -5.40 27.06
C MET A 76 20.63 -4.60 28.36
N GLY A 77 19.58 -4.51 29.16
CA GLY A 77 19.56 -3.82 30.44
C GLY A 77 19.37 -2.29 30.32
N PRO A 78 18.91 -1.63 31.41
CA PRO A 78 18.49 -0.23 31.40
C PRO A 78 19.62 0.77 31.15
N ALA A 79 20.87 0.40 31.42
CA ALA A 79 22.01 1.28 31.18
C ALA A 79 22.33 1.48 29.69
N ARG A 80 22.07 0.45 28.86
CA ARG A 80 22.38 0.47 27.42
C ARG A 80 21.18 0.81 26.54
N ALA A 81 19.96 0.56 27.02
CA ALA A 81 18.72 0.70 26.25
C ALA A 81 17.71 1.67 26.90
N ARG A 82 18.19 2.70 27.60
CA ARG A 82 17.33 3.59 28.41
C ARG A 82 16.26 4.30 27.57
N ALA A 83 16.66 4.87 26.44
CA ALA A 83 15.76 5.63 25.56
C ALA A 83 14.76 4.70 24.88
N GLU A 84 15.20 3.51 24.46
CA GLU A 84 14.37 2.46 23.86
C GLU A 84 13.32 1.99 24.87
N LEU A 85 13.74 1.62 26.08
CA LEU A 85 12.83 1.16 27.13
C LEU A 85 11.81 2.23 27.53
N ARG A 86 12.17 3.52 27.46
CA ARG A 86 11.25 4.66 27.67
C ARG A 86 10.21 4.77 26.54
N ALA A 87 10.63 4.53 25.31
CA ALA A 87 9.78 4.63 24.11
C ALA A 87 8.86 3.42 23.91
N LEU A 88 9.26 2.21 24.34
CA LEU A 88 8.51 0.97 24.08
C LEU A 88 7.03 1.02 24.52
N PRO A 89 6.67 1.48 25.75
CA PRO A 89 5.27 1.57 26.15
C PRO A 89 4.42 2.49 25.25
N LYS A 90 5.01 3.60 24.79
CA LYS A 90 4.35 4.55 23.87
C LYS A 90 4.13 3.93 22.49
N VAL A 91 5.13 3.20 22.00
CA VAL A 91 5.04 2.41 20.75
C VAL A 91 3.96 1.33 20.86
N GLU A 92 3.88 0.62 21.99
CA GLU A 92 2.85 -0.39 22.24
C GLU A 92 1.44 0.20 22.24
N ALA A 93 1.27 1.35 22.89
CA ALA A 93 0.02 2.09 22.90
C ALA A 93 -0.38 2.54 21.48
N ALA A 94 0.57 3.06 20.70
CA ALA A 94 0.33 3.48 19.32
C ALA A 94 -0.05 2.29 18.42
N LEU A 95 0.65 1.14 18.53
CA LEU A 95 0.29 -0.10 17.84
C LEU A 95 -1.08 -0.65 18.30
N GLY A 96 -1.44 -0.42 19.56
CA GLY A 96 -2.77 -0.70 20.12
C GLY A 96 -3.87 0.12 19.45
N ALA A 97 -3.70 1.45 19.42
CA ALA A 97 -4.63 2.37 18.80
C ALA A 97 -4.78 2.12 17.29
N ASN A 98 -3.69 1.83 16.59
CA ASN A 98 -3.71 1.52 15.16
C ASN A 98 -4.46 0.20 14.87
N ALA A 99 -4.22 -0.84 15.67
CA ALA A 99 -4.98 -2.09 15.57
C ALA A 99 -6.48 -1.89 15.84
N ALA A 100 -6.85 -1.04 16.81
CA ALA A 100 -8.25 -0.74 17.11
C ALA A 100 -8.97 -0.02 15.95
N ARG A 101 -8.23 0.79 15.17
CA ARG A 101 -8.73 1.45 13.95
C ARG A 101 -8.72 0.55 12.72
N ARG A 102 -8.35 -0.72 12.85
CA ARG A 102 -8.18 -1.65 11.74
C ARG A 102 -7.09 -1.21 10.75
N GLY A 103 -6.00 -0.67 11.28
CA GLY A 103 -4.83 -0.24 10.51
C GLY A 103 -4.72 1.27 10.29
N GLY A 104 -3.85 1.66 9.36
CA GLY A 104 -3.54 3.05 9.00
C GLY A 104 -2.06 3.38 9.19
N PRO A 105 -1.59 4.57 8.76
CA PRO A 105 -0.26 5.05 9.07
C PRO A 105 -0.06 5.13 10.59
N LEU A 106 1.06 4.61 11.06
CA LEU A 106 1.44 4.65 12.45
C LEU A 106 2.32 5.88 12.67
N ASP A 107 1.70 7.01 13.03
CA ASP A 107 2.44 8.24 13.25
C ASP A 107 3.04 8.31 14.65
N TYR A 108 4.28 7.83 14.78
CA TYR A 108 5.05 7.98 16.02
C TYR A 108 5.50 9.40 16.30
N ARG A 109 5.52 10.28 15.29
CA ARG A 109 5.99 11.67 15.49
C ARG A 109 5.04 12.43 16.42
N ALA A 110 3.79 12.02 16.48
CA ALA A 110 2.79 12.58 17.39
C ALA A 110 2.95 12.15 18.86
N VAL A 111 3.67 11.05 19.14
CA VAL A 111 3.69 10.42 20.48
C VAL A 111 5.10 10.32 21.07
N LEU A 112 6.13 10.25 20.23
CA LEU A 112 7.52 10.09 20.63
C LEU A 112 8.30 11.39 20.44
N ASP A 113 9.20 11.69 21.38
CA ASP A 113 10.18 12.77 21.20
C ASP A 113 11.27 12.37 20.17
N LEU A 114 12.13 13.31 19.76
CA LEU A 114 13.15 13.05 18.73
C LEU A 114 14.19 12.00 19.16
N GLU A 115 14.52 11.93 20.46
CA GLU A 115 15.45 10.94 21.01
C GLU A 115 14.83 9.54 20.95
N GLU A 116 13.58 9.41 21.39
CA GLU A 116 12.78 8.20 21.35
C GLU A 116 12.55 7.71 19.93
N GLN A 117 12.26 8.62 18.99
CA GLN A 117 12.12 8.29 17.56
C GLN A 117 13.39 7.67 17.00
N LYS A 118 14.56 8.24 17.31
CA LYS A 118 15.86 7.68 16.89
C LYS A 118 16.12 6.33 17.54
N ALA A 119 15.79 6.17 18.82
CA ALA A 119 15.99 4.95 19.57
C ALA A 119 15.14 3.78 19.04
N VAL A 120 13.91 4.02 18.60
CA VAL A 120 13.02 2.97 18.06
C VAL A 120 13.12 2.76 16.56
N GLN A 121 13.84 3.63 15.83
CA GLN A 121 14.08 3.48 14.39
C GLN A 121 14.62 2.07 14.00
N PRO A 122 15.57 1.46 14.75
CA PRO A 122 16.10 0.13 14.44
C PRO A 122 15.07 -1.01 14.55
N VAL A 123 13.94 -0.81 15.25
CA VAL A 123 12.86 -1.81 15.32
C VAL A 123 12.36 -2.14 13.90
N GLY A 124 12.37 -1.15 13.01
CA GLY A 124 12.06 -1.31 11.60
C GLY A 124 10.60 -1.70 11.36
N LEU A 125 9.69 -1.00 12.02
CA LEU A 125 8.25 -1.19 11.84
C LEU A 125 7.83 -0.65 10.47
N ILE A 126 6.89 -1.32 9.84
CA ILE A 126 6.46 -1.05 8.47
C ILE A 126 5.45 0.10 8.47
N GLY A 127 4.48 0.07 9.38
CA GLY A 127 3.41 1.06 9.49
C GLY A 127 3.89 2.47 9.81
N THR A 128 5.12 2.64 10.27
CA THR A 128 5.71 3.97 10.56
C THR A 128 6.16 4.72 9.33
N LYS A 129 6.08 4.08 8.16
CA LYS A 129 6.54 4.65 6.91
C LYS A 129 5.38 5.29 6.20
N ASP A 130 5.67 6.38 5.53
CA ASP A 130 4.69 7.09 4.74
C ASP A 130 4.19 6.18 3.61
N ILE A 131 2.89 6.24 3.35
CA ILE A 131 2.22 5.50 2.28
C ILE A 131 1.69 6.52 1.28
N LEU A 132 2.16 6.43 0.05
CA LEU A 132 1.64 7.16 -1.10
C LEU A 132 0.57 6.29 -1.78
N TYR A 133 -0.63 6.82 -1.96
CA TYR A 133 -1.73 6.10 -2.58
C TYR A 133 -1.84 6.45 -4.05
N VAL A 134 -1.82 5.46 -4.93
CA VAL A 134 -2.01 5.67 -6.37
C VAL A 134 -3.34 5.05 -6.77
N LEU A 135 -4.30 5.89 -7.13
CA LEU A 135 -5.55 5.51 -7.76
C LEU A 135 -5.28 5.23 -9.23
N ASN A 136 -5.34 3.96 -9.61
CA ASN A 136 -5.28 3.53 -10.99
C ASN A 136 -6.64 3.81 -11.66
N VAL A 137 -6.72 4.84 -12.48
CA VAL A 137 -7.97 5.32 -13.10
C VAL A 137 -8.01 5.00 -14.61
N ASN A 138 -9.18 5.18 -15.23
CA ASN A 138 -9.27 5.24 -16.70
C ASN A 138 -8.92 6.64 -17.19
N ASP A 139 -8.50 6.77 -18.45
CA ASP A 139 -8.12 8.05 -19.07
C ASP A 139 -9.21 9.12 -18.95
N ALA A 140 -10.46 8.73 -19.23
CA ALA A 140 -11.62 9.64 -19.15
C ALA A 140 -11.95 10.12 -17.72
N ALA A 141 -11.38 9.49 -16.69
CA ALA A 141 -11.64 9.81 -15.28
C ALA A 141 -10.51 10.61 -14.63
N ALA A 142 -9.36 10.76 -15.28
CA ALA A 142 -8.23 11.53 -14.74
C ALA A 142 -8.61 13.02 -14.63
N GLY A 143 -8.94 13.48 -13.42
CA GLY A 143 -9.26 14.89 -13.13
C GLY A 143 -10.75 15.24 -12.92
N GLY A 144 -11.65 14.25 -12.86
CA GLY A 144 -13.10 14.48 -12.65
C GLY A 144 -13.59 14.33 -11.19
N GLU A 145 -14.87 14.65 -10.95
CA GLU A 145 -15.57 14.47 -9.66
C GLU A 145 -15.45 13.04 -9.10
N GLN A 146 -15.38 12.06 -10.00
CA GLN A 146 -15.14 10.66 -9.63
C GLN A 146 -13.83 10.47 -8.86
N VAL A 147 -12.74 11.10 -9.30
CA VAL A 147 -11.43 11.03 -8.64
C VAL A 147 -11.50 11.64 -7.25
N GLU A 148 -12.19 12.77 -7.09
CA GLU A 148 -12.33 13.38 -5.77
C GLU A 148 -13.17 12.54 -4.82
N GLY A 149 -14.23 11.89 -5.31
CA GLY A 149 -14.94 10.88 -4.53
C GLY A 149 -14.04 9.73 -4.09
N TRP A 150 -13.09 9.31 -4.92
CA TRP A 150 -12.08 8.31 -4.55
C TRP A 150 -11.08 8.84 -3.52
N ARG A 151 -10.56 10.07 -3.67
CA ARG A 151 -9.66 10.68 -2.70
C ARG A 151 -10.32 10.79 -1.33
N GLN A 152 -11.54 11.29 -1.28
CA GLN A 152 -12.30 11.40 -0.03
C GLN A 152 -12.50 10.04 0.64
N ARG A 153 -12.83 8.99 -0.13
CA ARG A 153 -12.98 7.63 0.40
C ARG A 153 -11.67 7.08 0.96
N VAL A 154 -10.56 7.27 0.25
CA VAL A 154 -9.24 6.85 0.75
C VAL A 154 -8.87 7.63 2.01
N THR A 155 -8.99 8.96 2.01
CA THR A 155 -8.73 9.80 3.18
C THR A 155 -9.59 9.40 4.38
N ALA A 156 -10.89 9.21 4.20
CA ALA A 156 -11.80 8.80 5.28
C ALA A 156 -11.43 7.44 5.87
N LYS A 157 -10.90 6.53 5.03
CA LYS A 157 -10.57 5.17 5.46
C LYS A 157 -9.19 5.04 6.08
N THR A 158 -8.20 5.75 5.54
CA THR A 158 -6.79 5.58 5.90
C THR A 158 -6.24 6.74 6.73
N GLY A 159 -6.96 7.86 6.80
CA GLY A 159 -6.46 9.11 7.38
C GLY A 159 -5.38 9.77 6.52
N ALA A 160 -5.13 9.28 5.30
CA ALA A 160 -4.12 9.85 4.43
C ALA A 160 -4.50 11.27 4.01
N ALA A 161 -3.51 12.16 4.03
CA ALA A 161 -3.69 13.52 3.55
C ALA A 161 -4.02 13.51 2.05
N PRO A 162 -4.93 14.38 1.56
CA PRO A 162 -5.31 14.41 0.15
C PRO A 162 -4.13 14.54 -0.83
N HIS A 163 -3.08 15.26 -0.42
CA HIS A 163 -1.86 15.44 -1.21
C HIS A 163 -1.01 14.17 -1.33
N SER A 164 -1.24 13.13 -0.53
CA SER A 164 -0.53 11.85 -0.64
C SER A 164 -1.26 10.82 -1.50
N ILE A 165 -2.33 11.24 -2.19
CA ILE A 165 -3.13 10.43 -3.10
C ILE A 165 -2.89 10.95 -4.53
N TYR A 166 -2.74 10.08 -5.52
CA TYR A 166 -2.46 10.42 -6.92
C TYR A 166 -3.35 9.60 -7.85
N ALA A 167 -4.06 10.23 -8.78
CA ALA A 167 -4.86 9.57 -9.80
C ALA A 167 -4.06 9.46 -11.09
N ILE A 168 -3.74 8.25 -11.50
CA ILE A 168 -2.84 7.98 -12.63
C ILE A 168 -3.49 6.91 -13.53
N PRO A 169 -3.66 7.15 -14.83
CA PRO A 169 -4.11 6.13 -15.77
C PRO A 169 -2.93 5.20 -16.12
N LEU A 170 -2.67 4.22 -15.26
CA LEU A 170 -1.45 3.41 -15.34
C LEU A 170 -1.31 2.60 -16.61
N LYS A 171 -2.43 2.26 -17.24
CA LYS A 171 -2.42 1.56 -18.53
C LYS A 171 -1.81 2.45 -19.61
N SER A 172 -2.35 3.65 -19.77
CA SER A 172 -1.95 4.60 -20.82
C SER A 172 -0.55 5.14 -20.60
N GLU A 173 -0.16 5.36 -19.34
CA GLU A 173 1.22 5.71 -18.99
C GLU A 173 2.21 4.59 -19.36
N LEU A 174 1.82 3.30 -19.27
CA LEU A 174 2.67 2.21 -19.75
C LEU A 174 2.78 2.20 -21.27
N GLU A 175 1.64 2.33 -21.96
CA GLU A 175 1.58 2.36 -23.42
C GLU A 175 2.48 3.48 -23.96
N LEU A 176 2.38 4.69 -23.40
CA LEU A 176 3.29 5.80 -23.68
C LEU A 176 4.75 5.42 -23.45
N HIS A 177 5.07 4.78 -22.33
CA HIS A 177 6.45 4.41 -22.03
C HIS A 177 7.05 3.37 -23.00
N GLN A 178 6.23 2.61 -23.71
CA GLN A 178 6.66 1.63 -24.71
C GLN A 178 6.84 2.24 -26.11
N MET A 179 6.35 3.46 -26.33
CA MET A 179 6.45 4.18 -27.60
C MET A 179 7.81 4.88 -27.76
N SER A 180 8.15 5.26 -29.00
CA SER A 180 9.34 6.09 -29.26
C SER A 180 9.17 7.49 -28.65
N PRO A 181 10.26 8.24 -28.40
CA PRO A 181 10.15 9.61 -27.86
C PRO A 181 9.30 10.54 -28.73
N THR A 182 9.32 10.39 -30.06
CA THR A 182 8.50 11.18 -30.98
C THR A 182 7.01 10.85 -30.85
N GLN A 183 6.67 9.56 -30.80
CA GLN A 183 5.29 9.09 -30.59
C GLN A 183 4.75 9.49 -29.21
N GLN A 184 5.60 9.44 -28.18
CA GLN A 184 5.25 9.93 -26.85
C GLN A 184 4.88 11.42 -26.90
N GLU A 185 5.65 12.23 -27.61
CA GLU A 185 5.40 13.67 -27.71
C GLU A 185 4.11 13.97 -28.51
N GLU A 186 3.87 13.24 -29.60
CA GLU A 186 2.63 13.32 -30.40
C GLU A 186 1.40 12.95 -29.57
N MET A 187 1.40 11.78 -28.92
CA MET A 187 0.31 11.32 -28.06
C MET A 187 0.05 12.27 -26.88
N ARG A 188 1.11 12.83 -26.30
CA ARG A 188 0.99 13.83 -25.22
C ARG A 188 0.31 15.10 -25.70
N ARG A 189 0.61 15.56 -26.91
CA ARG A 189 -0.03 16.75 -27.50
C ARG A 189 -1.47 16.49 -27.90
N GLU A 190 -1.78 15.30 -28.42
CA GLU A 190 -3.09 14.96 -28.97
C GLU A 190 -4.14 14.71 -27.89
N TYR A 191 -3.77 14.03 -26.81
CA TYR A 191 -4.73 13.54 -25.81
C TYR A 191 -4.61 14.21 -24.45
N ASP A 192 -3.71 15.20 -24.30
CA ASP A 192 -3.42 15.86 -23.02
C ASP A 192 -3.14 14.85 -21.88
N LEU A 193 -2.47 13.74 -22.22
CA LEU A 193 -2.41 12.51 -21.42
C LEU A 193 -1.55 12.60 -20.15
N PHE A 194 -1.03 13.77 -19.78
CA PHE A 194 -0.30 13.84 -18.53
C PHE A 194 -1.28 13.83 -17.36
N SER A 195 -1.23 12.77 -16.56
CA SER A 195 -1.65 12.95 -15.18
C SER A 195 -0.61 13.87 -14.52
N ASP A 196 -0.96 15.14 -14.26
CA ASP A 196 -0.18 16.03 -13.40
C ASP A 196 0.23 15.32 -12.09
N ASP A 197 -0.59 14.38 -11.67
CA ASP A 197 -0.37 13.47 -10.55
C ASP A 197 0.81 12.51 -10.71
N LEU A 198 1.13 11.99 -11.92
CA LEU A 198 2.36 11.21 -12.11
C LEU A 198 3.61 12.09 -11.97
N ILE A 199 3.59 13.31 -12.52
CA ILE A 199 4.69 14.28 -12.35
C ILE A 199 4.87 14.59 -10.87
N ARG A 200 3.76 14.91 -10.20
CA ARG A 200 3.73 15.23 -8.77
C ARG A 200 4.24 14.07 -7.92
N LEU A 201 3.81 12.85 -8.21
CA LEU A 201 4.31 11.63 -7.57
C LEU A 201 5.82 11.47 -7.77
N CYS A 202 6.30 11.65 -9.00
CA CYS A 202 7.73 11.55 -9.30
C CYS A 202 8.55 12.61 -8.57
N ALA A 203 8.07 13.86 -8.54
CA ALA A 203 8.69 14.95 -7.80
C ALA A 203 8.75 14.68 -6.29
N GLU A 204 7.67 14.15 -5.73
CA GLU A 204 7.61 13.78 -4.31
C GLU A 204 8.56 12.63 -3.97
N ILE A 205 8.60 11.59 -4.80
CA ILE A 205 9.56 10.49 -4.65
C ILE A 205 11.00 11.01 -4.69
N ARG A 206 11.31 11.92 -5.63
CA ARG A 206 12.65 12.51 -5.76
C ARG A 206 13.03 13.32 -4.51
N THR A 207 12.10 14.10 -3.96
CA THR A 207 12.32 14.87 -2.73
C THR A 207 12.58 13.94 -1.54
N ARG A 208 11.85 12.82 -1.44
CA ARG A 208 11.99 11.83 -0.37
C ARG A 208 13.24 10.96 -0.52
N GLN A 209 13.70 10.70 -1.75
CA GLN A 209 14.86 9.86 -2.05
C GLN A 209 15.72 10.46 -3.18
N PRO A 210 16.49 11.52 -2.89
CA PRO A 210 17.23 12.26 -3.93
C PRO A 210 18.33 11.45 -4.61
N LYS A 211 18.80 10.38 -3.97
CA LYS A 211 19.84 9.48 -4.51
C LYS A 211 19.31 8.38 -5.44
N ASN A 212 17.98 8.25 -5.55
CA ASN A 212 17.34 7.21 -6.36
C ASN A 212 16.71 7.84 -7.61
N ASP A 213 17.22 7.49 -8.78
CA ASP A 213 16.70 7.99 -10.05
C ASP A 213 15.29 7.43 -10.31
N VAL A 214 14.29 8.31 -10.24
CA VAL A 214 12.86 8.00 -10.38
C VAL A 214 12.56 7.28 -11.69
N ARG A 215 13.36 7.53 -12.74
CA ARG A 215 13.26 6.88 -14.06
C ARG A 215 13.41 5.36 -14.00
N ARG A 216 14.07 4.81 -12.97
CA ARG A 216 14.18 3.35 -12.77
C ARG A 216 12.91 2.72 -12.20
N TYR A 217 12.01 3.51 -11.60
CA TYR A 217 10.84 3.01 -10.88
C TYR A 217 9.57 3.03 -11.72
N VAL A 218 9.43 4.02 -12.61
CA VAL A 218 8.26 4.17 -13.49
C VAL A 218 8.01 2.93 -14.35
N PRO A 219 9.00 2.34 -15.06
CA PRO A 219 8.75 1.16 -15.89
C PRO A 219 8.37 -0.07 -15.07
N PHE A 220 8.90 -0.19 -13.84
CA PHE A 220 8.58 -1.29 -12.93
C PHE A 220 7.16 -1.17 -12.38
N PHE A 221 6.77 0.04 -11.99
CA PHE A 221 5.43 0.35 -11.49
C PHE A 221 4.36 0.06 -12.55
N LEU A 222 4.60 0.55 -13.77
CA LEU A 222 3.66 0.43 -14.88
C LEU A 222 3.52 -1.02 -15.37
N ARG A 223 4.63 -1.78 -15.51
CA ARG A 223 4.54 -3.19 -15.93
C ARG A 223 3.76 -4.05 -14.93
N LYS A 224 4.04 -3.87 -13.64
CA LYS A 224 3.49 -4.75 -12.61
C LYS A 224 1.98 -4.61 -12.45
N VAL A 225 1.47 -3.38 -12.46
CA VAL A 225 0.03 -3.14 -12.29
C VAL A 225 -0.78 -3.77 -13.42
N ILE A 226 -0.23 -3.79 -14.63
CA ILE A 226 -0.89 -4.45 -15.78
C ILE A 226 -0.79 -5.97 -15.67
N THR A 227 0.35 -6.54 -15.32
CA THR A 227 0.47 -8.01 -15.17
C THR A 227 -0.50 -8.55 -14.12
N GLU A 228 -0.72 -7.85 -13.00
CA GLU A 228 -1.72 -8.23 -12.00
C GLU A 228 -3.17 -8.06 -12.50
N ALA A 229 -3.45 -6.99 -13.26
CA ALA A 229 -4.77 -6.76 -13.87
C ALA A 229 -5.11 -7.80 -14.95
N GLU A 230 -4.14 -8.16 -15.79
CA GLU A 230 -4.26 -9.20 -16.82
C GLU A 230 -4.37 -10.60 -16.21
N ALA A 231 -3.59 -10.89 -15.15
CA ALA A 231 -3.72 -12.14 -14.42
C ALA A 231 -5.11 -12.30 -13.79
N LYS A 232 -5.73 -11.22 -13.27
CA LYS A 232 -7.12 -11.25 -12.77
C LYS A 232 -8.15 -11.45 -13.90
N LYS A 233 -7.92 -10.85 -15.08
CA LYS A 233 -8.79 -11.03 -16.25
C LYS A 233 -8.73 -12.46 -16.81
N ASN A 234 -7.55 -13.08 -16.76
CA ASN A 234 -7.27 -14.42 -17.27
C ASN A 234 -7.39 -15.51 -16.20
N ALA A 235 -7.60 -15.16 -14.93
CA ALA A 235 -7.83 -16.12 -13.87
C ALA A 235 -9.08 -16.94 -14.21
N PRO A 236 -9.02 -18.29 -14.15
CA PRO A 236 -10.18 -19.12 -14.41
C PRO A 236 -11.27 -18.67 -13.44
N LYS A 237 -12.40 -18.17 -13.97
CA LYS A 237 -13.56 -17.78 -13.16
C LYS A 237 -13.83 -18.96 -12.23
N LYS A 238 -13.60 -18.78 -10.92
CA LYS A 238 -13.90 -19.82 -9.93
C LYS A 238 -15.35 -20.22 -10.19
N LYS A 239 -15.57 -21.41 -10.77
CA LYS A 239 -16.91 -21.96 -10.95
C LYS A 239 -17.49 -21.88 -9.55
N LYS A 240 -18.54 -21.05 -9.35
CA LYS A 240 -19.31 -21.04 -8.11
C LYS A 240 -19.50 -22.51 -7.76
N GLN A 241 -18.84 -22.99 -6.71
CA GLN A 241 -19.01 -24.37 -6.27
C GLN A 241 -20.52 -24.52 -6.15
N SER A 242 -21.08 -25.38 -7.01
CA SER A 242 -22.52 -25.55 -7.04
C SER A 242 -22.94 -25.95 -5.63
N ARG A 243 -24.09 -25.46 -5.19
CA ARG A 243 -24.66 -25.78 -3.86
C ARG A 243 -24.68 -27.29 -3.56
N ALA A 244 -24.53 -28.15 -4.58
CA ALA A 244 -24.37 -29.60 -4.44
C ALA A 244 -23.10 -30.03 -3.67
N MET A 245 -22.00 -29.28 -3.70
CA MET A 245 -20.77 -29.69 -2.98
C MET A 245 -20.83 -29.40 -1.47
N LYS A 246 -21.73 -28.52 -1.02
CA LYS A 246 -22.04 -28.34 0.42
C LYS A 246 -22.83 -29.50 1.03
N TYR A 247 -23.51 -30.31 0.21
CA TYR A 247 -24.25 -31.48 0.70
C TYR A 247 -23.33 -32.68 0.98
N TYR A 248 -22.23 -32.82 0.23
CA TYR A 248 -21.30 -33.94 0.45
C TYR A 248 -20.41 -33.79 1.68
N SER A 249 -20.10 -32.56 2.13
CA SER A 249 -19.28 -32.37 3.34
C SER A 249 -20.05 -32.52 4.65
N GLN A 250 -21.38 -32.57 4.62
CA GLN A 250 -22.21 -32.78 5.82
C GLN A 250 -22.53 -34.26 6.08
N GLN A 251 -22.34 -35.17 5.12
CA GLN A 251 -22.63 -36.60 5.29
C GLN A 251 -21.47 -37.45 5.80
N PHE A 252 -20.26 -36.89 5.94
CA PHE A 252 -19.07 -37.64 6.39
C PHE A 252 -18.48 -37.19 7.74
N ASN A 253 -19.21 -36.37 8.50
CA ASN A 253 -18.80 -35.88 9.83
C ASN A 253 -19.74 -36.34 10.96
N ASN A 254 -20.34 -37.53 10.83
CA ASN A 254 -20.96 -38.25 11.95
C ASN A 254 -20.15 -39.52 12.24
#